data_AF-A0A1H1XJ26-F1
#
_entry.id   AF-A0A1H1XJ26-F1
#
_cell.length_a   1.000
_cell.length_b   1.000
_cell.length_c   1.000
_cell.angle_alpha   90.00
_cell.angle_beta   90.00
_cell.angle_gamma   90.00
#
_symmetry.space_group_name_H-M   'P 1'
#
loop_
_entity.id
_entity.type
_entity.pdbx_description
1 polymer ?
#
loop_
_entity_poly.entity_id
_entity_poly.type
_entity_poly.pdbx_seq_one_letter_code
_entity_poly.pdbx_strand_id
1 'polypeptide(L)'
;MSEPQAIIRRGDVLVWEDGTLIDADSLDAYTEEARLIAHPLDSASIRTPDWVIDALNDASRWAARMVAIIATAEEIKRQKSGEYQDARAQAVIDTAGYPAREQASRVRIATVAQRQEYDRAVVAFEKARRVGNLLSDYTSRLQSIGKQIEITYRHGGLS
;
A
#
# COMPACT_ATOMS: atom_id res chain seq x y z
N MET A 1 11.49 -3.31 17.75
CA MET A 1 10.70 -3.43 16.51
C MET A 1 9.33 -3.91 16.90
N SER A 2 8.29 -3.15 16.60
CA SER A 2 6.92 -3.47 17.02
C SER A 2 6.38 -4.67 16.23
N GLU A 3 5.67 -5.57 16.90
CA GLU A 3 5.01 -6.72 16.28
C GLU A 3 4.03 -6.28 15.17
N PRO A 4 3.77 -7.14 14.16
CA PRO A 4 2.79 -6.83 13.13
C PRO A 4 1.39 -6.71 13.74
N GLN A 5 0.91 -5.48 13.87
CA GLN A 5 -0.43 -5.18 14.36
C GLN A 5 -1.48 -5.59 13.33
N ALA A 6 -2.57 -6.23 13.79
CA ALA A 6 -3.72 -6.47 12.94
C ALA A 6 -4.47 -5.15 12.63
N ILE A 7 -5.08 -5.06 11.44
CA ILE A 7 -6.01 -3.98 11.11
C ILE A 7 -7.40 -4.40 11.58
N ILE A 8 -8.01 -3.56 12.42
CA ILE A 8 -9.36 -3.74 12.96
C ILE A 8 -10.28 -2.70 12.33
N ARG A 9 -11.49 -3.11 11.96
CA ARG A 9 -12.56 -2.18 11.56
C ARG A 9 -13.34 -1.74 12.80
N ARG A 10 -13.39 -0.43 13.08
CA ARG A 10 -14.24 0.17 14.12
C ARG A 10 -15.24 1.15 13.48
N GLY A 11 -16.45 0.67 13.23
CA GLY A 11 -17.46 1.43 12.49
C GLY A 11 -17.02 1.67 11.04
N ASP A 12 -17.00 2.95 10.63
CA ASP A 12 -16.57 3.38 9.29
C ASP A 12 -15.06 3.67 9.20
N VAL A 13 -14.32 3.39 10.27
CA VAL A 13 -12.90 3.75 10.38
C VAL A 13 -12.04 2.51 10.52
N LEU A 14 -10.94 2.48 9.79
CA LEU A 14 -9.92 1.45 9.90
C LEU A 14 -8.88 1.90 10.92
N VAL A 15 -8.59 1.05 11.89
CA VAL A 15 -7.65 1.32 12.97
C VAL A 15 -6.69 0.15 13.12
N TRP A 16 -5.46 0.43 13.48
CA TRP A 16 -4.56 -0.60 13.97
C TRP A 16 -5.05 -1.17 15.31
N GLU A 17 -4.52 -2.32 15.72
CA GLU A 17 -4.81 -2.95 17.00
C GLU A 17 -4.59 -2.03 18.21
N ASP A 18 -3.64 -1.09 18.11
CA ASP A 18 -3.38 -0.08 19.13
C ASP A 18 -4.36 1.11 19.11
N GLY A 19 -5.30 1.13 18.17
CA GLY A 19 -6.30 2.18 18.00
C GLY A 19 -5.86 3.34 17.11
N THR A 20 -4.68 3.29 16.50
CA THR A 20 -4.20 4.33 15.57
C THR A 20 -5.06 4.33 14.31
N LEU A 21 -5.55 5.51 13.94
CA LEU A 21 -6.43 5.72 12.80
C LEU A 21 -5.66 5.59 11.48
N ILE A 22 -6.21 4.85 10.52
CA ILE A 22 -5.60 4.62 9.21
C ILE A 22 -6.29 5.50 8.18
N ASP A 23 -5.58 6.53 7.72
CA ASP A 23 -5.95 7.40 6.61
C ASP A 23 -4.92 7.34 5.45
N ALA A 24 -5.20 8.05 4.35
CA ALA A 24 -4.33 8.07 3.18
C ALA A 24 -2.89 8.56 3.48
N ASP A 25 -2.74 9.47 4.45
CA ASP A 25 -1.44 10.05 4.80
C ASP A 25 -0.65 9.08 5.70
N SER A 26 -1.33 8.34 6.58
CA SER A 26 -0.74 7.29 7.41
C SER A 26 -0.28 6.06 6.60
N LEU A 27 -0.98 5.74 5.49
CA LEU A 27 -0.59 4.66 4.58
C LEU A 27 0.77 4.94 3.92
N ASP A 28 1.14 6.21 3.76
CA ASP A 28 2.42 6.59 3.16
C ASP A 28 3.61 6.15 4.01
N ALA A 29 3.50 6.29 5.34
CA ALA A 29 4.54 5.87 6.29
C ALA A 29 4.75 4.35 6.25
N TYR A 30 3.67 3.57 6.28
CA TYR A 30 3.77 2.09 6.25
C TYR A 30 4.29 1.55 4.92
N THR A 31 3.96 2.21 3.82
CA THR A 31 4.50 1.84 2.50
C THR A 31 5.99 2.17 2.39
N GLU A 32 6.49 3.22 3.05
CA GLU A 32 7.93 3.47 3.13
C GLU A 32 8.68 2.43 3.97
N GLU A 33 8.12 2.00 5.11
CA GLU A 33 8.74 0.93 5.91
C GLU A 33 8.90 -0.37 5.11
N ALA A 34 7.85 -0.78 4.38
CA ALA A 34 7.92 -1.95 3.51
C ALA A 34 8.90 -1.75 2.32
N ARG A 35 9.02 -0.52 1.80
CA ARG A 35 9.98 -0.19 0.73
C ARG A 35 11.42 -0.32 1.20
N LEU A 36 11.73 0.09 2.43
CA LEU A 36 13.07 -0.05 3.02
C LEU A 36 13.49 -1.51 3.16
N ILE A 37 12.54 -2.39 3.46
CA ILE A 37 12.79 -3.85 3.53
C ILE A 37 13.06 -4.42 2.13
N ALA A 38 12.29 -4.02 1.12
CA ALA A 38 12.46 -4.44 -0.27
C ALA A 38 13.63 -3.71 -0.98
N HIS A 39 14.71 -3.40 -0.26
CA HIS A 39 15.87 -2.70 -0.78
C HIS A 39 16.56 -3.52 -1.90
N PRO A 40 17.23 -2.84 -2.85
CA PRO A 40 18.02 -3.53 -3.87
C PRO A 40 19.08 -4.41 -3.21
N LEU A 41 19.09 -5.68 -3.60
CA LEU A 41 20.11 -6.62 -3.18
C LEU A 41 21.37 -6.35 -4.01
N ASP A 42 22.49 -6.02 -3.35
CA ASP A 42 23.77 -5.99 -4.05
C ASP A 42 24.18 -7.41 -4.48
N SER A 43 24.90 -7.50 -5.59
CA SER A 43 25.45 -8.75 -6.12
C SER A 43 26.84 -9.08 -5.55
N ALA A 44 27.40 -8.21 -4.70
CA ALA A 44 28.77 -8.30 -4.21
C ALA A 44 28.88 -8.89 -2.80
N SER A 45 27.80 -8.91 -2.02
CA SER A 45 27.78 -9.51 -0.68
C SER A 45 27.66 -11.04 -0.75
N ILE A 46 28.62 -11.73 -0.12
CA ILE A 46 28.49 -13.16 0.16
C ILE A 46 27.44 -13.32 1.25
N ARG A 47 26.40 -14.10 0.98
CA ARG A 47 25.26 -14.32 1.87
C ARG A 47 25.25 -15.74 2.40
N THR A 48 24.95 -15.90 3.68
CA THR A 48 24.86 -17.21 4.34
C THR A 48 23.44 -17.77 4.23
N PRO A 49 23.26 -19.09 4.38
CA PRO A 49 21.94 -19.70 4.48
C PRO A 49 21.06 -19.03 5.55
N ASP A 50 21.61 -18.80 6.74
CA ASP A 50 20.89 -18.19 7.88
C ASP A 50 20.40 -16.78 7.53
N TRP A 51 21.25 -15.97 6.88
CA TRP A 51 20.86 -14.64 6.44
C TRP A 51 19.67 -14.67 5.46
N VAL A 52 19.64 -15.63 4.53
CA VAL A 52 18.52 -15.77 3.57
C VAL A 52 17.24 -16.19 4.29
N ILE A 53 17.33 -17.09 5.28
CA ILE A 53 16.18 -17.52 6.08
C ILE A 53 15.59 -16.34 6.84
N ASP A 54 16.43 -15.56 7.52
CA ASP A 54 15.97 -14.37 8.26
C ASP A 54 15.35 -13.33 7.33
N ALA A 55 15.97 -13.05 6.18
CA ALA A 55 15.44 -12.12 5.19
C ALA A 55 14.11 -12.59 4.59
N LEU A 56 13.93 -13.91 4.38
CA LEU A 56 12.66 -14.48 3.91
C LEU A 56 11.56 -14.41 4.96
N ASN A 57 11.90 -14.62 6.24
CA ASN A 57 10.96 -14.46 7.35
C ASN A 57 10.48 -13.01 7.46
N ASP A 58 11.40 -12.06 7.35
CA ASP A 58 11.10 -10.63 7.35
C ASP A 58 10.22 -10.24 6.15
N ALA A 59 10.58 -10.68 4.94
CA ALA A 59 9.79 -10.43 3.73
C ALA A 59 8.37 -11.02 3.84
N SER A 60 8.24 -12.23 4.41
CA SER A 60 6.94 -12.89 4.61
C SER A 60 6.04 -12.14 5.58
N ARG A 61 6.60 -11.65 6.70
CA ARG A 61 5.89 -10.80 7.67
C ARG A 61 5.38 -9.51 7.02
N TRP A 62 6.22 -8.85 6.25
CA TRP A 62 5.82 -7.63 5.53
C TRP A 62 4.82 -7.90 4.42
N ALA A 63 4.89 -9.05 3.75
CA ALA A 63 3.93 -9.43 2.72
C ALA A 63 2.53 -9.60 3.29
N ALA A 64 2.41 -10.29 4.43
CA ALA A 64 1.15 -10.41 5.16
C ALA A 64 0.57 -9.03 5.54
N ARG A 65 1.42 -8.12 6.02
CA ARG A 65 1.00 -6.75 6.37
C ARG A 65 0.56 -5.94 5.15
N MET A 66 1.28 -6.05 4.02
CA MET A 66 0.96 -5.34 2.80
C MET A 66 -0.40 -5.75 2.21
N VAL A 67 -0.83 -7.00 2.38
CA VAL A 67 -2.20 -7.42 1.99
C VAL A 67 -3.26 -6.58 2.71
N ALA A 68 -3.12 -6.42 4.02
CA ALA A 68 -4.06 -5.65 4.82
C ALA A 68 -4.03 -4.14 4.46
N ILE A 69 -2.83 -3.60 4.23
CA ILE A 69 -2.63 -2.21 3.80
C ILE A 69 -3.28 -1.95 2.44
N ILE A 70 -3.06 -2.84 1.45
CA ILE A 70 -3.65 -2.68 0.10
C ILE A 70 -5.18 -2.76 0.16
N ALA A 71 -5.73 -3.72 0.91
CA ALA A 71 -7.17 -3.85 1.08
C ALA A 71 -7.77 -2.59 1.75
N THR A 72 -7.10 -2.07 2.77
CA THR A 72 -7.49 -0.83 3.46
C THR A 72 -7.45 0.37 2.52
N ALA A 73 -6.38 0.54 1.75
CA ALA A 73 -6.25 1.62 0.78
C ALA A 73 -7.32 1.52 -0.32
N GLU A 74 -7.70 0.31 -0.73
CA GLU A 74 -8.79 0.10 -1.67
C GLU A 74 -10.15 0.52 -1.10
N GLU A 75 -10.43 0.17 0.15
CA GLU A 75 -11.68 0.55 0.83
C GLU A 75 -11.79 2.07 0.96
N ILE A 76 -10.74 2.74 1.42
CA ILE A 76 -10.69 4.22 1.52
C ILE A 76 -10.92 4.84 0.13
N LYS A 77 -10.28 4.31 -0.92
CA LYS A 77 -10.50 4.76 -2.30
C LYS A 77 -11.97 4.62 -2.73
N ARG A 78 -12.62 3.49 -2.40
CA ARG A 78 -14.04 3.26 -2.73
C ARG A 78 -14.95 4.23 -1.97
N GLN A 79 -14.70 4.42 -0.67
CA GLN A 79 -15.44 5.37 0.16
C GLN A 79 -15.35 6.79 -0.41
N LYS A 80 -14.13 7.29 -0.66
CA LYS A 80 -13.91 8.63 -1.20
C LYS A 80 -14.47 8.81 -2.61
N SER A 81 -14.51 7.74 -3.42
CA SER A 81 -15.22 7.76 -4.70
C SER A 81 -16.71 8.00 -4.51
N GLY A 82 -17.35 7.29 -3.58
CA GLY A 82 -18.76 7.47 -3.24
C GLY A 82 -19.07 8.90 -2.78
N GLU A 83 -18.32 9.40 -1.79
CA GLU A 83 -18.46 10.77 -1.29
C GLU A 83 -18.32 11.83 -2.39
N TYR A 84 -17.39 11.64 -3.34
CA TYR A 84 -17.24 12.53 -4.49
C TYR A 84 -18.44 12.45 -5.46
N GLN A 85 -18.97 11.26 -5.76
CA GLN A 85 -20.14 11.14 -6.63
C GLN A 85 -21.39 11.76 -5.99
N ASP A 86 -21.59 11.56 -4.70
CA ASP A 86 -22.72 12.13 -3.95
C ASP A 86 -22.63 13.66 -3.92
N ALA A 87 -21.46 14.21 -3.57
CA ALA A 87 -21.21 15.64 -3.59
C ALA A 87 -21.41 16.24 -4.99
N ARG A 88 -21.01 15.51 -6.04
CA ARG A 88 -21.21 15.93 -7.43
C ARG A 88 -22.68 15.91 -7.83
N ALA A 89 -23.42 14.88 -7.46
CA ALA A 89 -24.86 14.81 -7.73
C ALA A 89 -25.60 15.96 -7.05
N GLN A 90 -25.28 16.22 -5.77
CA GLN A 90 -25.84 17.35 -5.03
C GLN A 90 -25.49 18.69 -5.69
N ALA A 91 -24.23 18.91 -6.08
CA ALA A 91 -23.80 20.13 -6.74
C ALA A 91 -24.51 20.36 -8.09
N VAL A 92 -24.85 19.29 -8.83
CA VAL A 92 -25.65 19.41 -10.07
C VAL A 92 -27.07 19.91 -9.75
N ILE A 93 -27.69 19.39 -8.69
CA ILE A 93 -29.03 19.84 -8.24
C ILE A 93 -28.97 21.30 -7.80
N ASP A 94 -28.00 21.66 -6.96
CA ASP A 94 -27.85 23.02 -6.42
C ASP A 94 -27.57 24.06 -7.51
N THR A 95 -27.00 23.63 -8.63
CA THR A 95 -26.66 24.53 -9.75
C THR A 95 -27.74 24.65 -10.81
N ALA A 96 -28.86 23.93 -10.70
CA ALA A 96 -29.93 23.90 -11.70
C ALA A 96 -30.53 25.30 -12.00
N GLY A 97 -30.48 26.24 -11.05
CA GLY A 97 -30.97 27.61 -11.21
C GLY A 97 -30.01 28.59 -11.91
N TYR A 98 -28.76 28.18 -12.20
CA TYR A 98 -27.77 29.06 -12.81
C TYR A 98 -27.77 28.97 -14.35
N PRO A 99 -27.27 30.01 -15.06
CA PRO A 99 -27.10 29.96 -16.50
C PRO A 99 -26.28 28.74 -16.95
N ALA A 100 -26.70 28.07 -18.02
CA ALA A 100 -26.09 26.83 -18.50
C ALA A 100 -24.56 26.93 -18.70
N ARG A 101 -24.07 28.11 -19.15
CA ARG A 101 -22.63 28.39 -19.33
C ARG A 101 -21.81 28.35 -18.03
N GLU A 102 -22.45 28.50 -16.87
CA GLU A 102 -21.81 28.56 -15.55
C GLU A 102 -21.95 27.26 -14.75
N GLN A 103 -22.92 26.41 -15.09
CA GLN A 103 -23.28 25.22 -14.31
C GLN A 103 -22.08 24.27 -14.12
N ALA A 104 -21.37 23.94 -15.21
CA ALA A 104 -20.21 23.04 -15.14
C ALA A 104 -19.08 23.57 -14.23
N SER A 105 -18.78 24.86 -14.33
CA SER A 105 -17.75 25.51 -13.50
C SER A 105 -18.15 25.52 -12.02
N ARG A 106 -19.43 25.77 -11.73
CA ARG A 106 -19.95 25.77 -10.35
C ARG A 106 -19.94 24.37 -9.73
N VAL A 107 -20.37 23.35 -10.46
CA VAL A 107 -20.27 21.94 -10.01
C VAL A 107 -18.82 21.58 -9.73
N ARG A 108 -17.89 21.98 -10.60
CA ARG A 108 -16.46 21.71 -10.41
C ARG A 108 -15.95 22.39 -9.14
N ILE A 109 -16.24 23.67 -8.93
CA ILE A 109 -15.81 24.42 -7.74
C ILE A 109 -16.38 23.79 -6.46
N ALA A 110 -17.66 23.43 -6.47
CA ALA A 110 -18.35 22.83 -5.32
C ALA A 110 -17.78 21.46 -4.92
N THR A 111 -17.15 20.75 -5.86
CA THR A 111 -16.65 19.37 -5.64
C THR A 111 -15.13 19.27 -5.56
N VAL A 112 -14.39 20.40 -5.56
CA VAL A 112 -12.91 20.39 -5.55
C VAL A 112 -12.37 19.64 -4.34
N ALA A 113 -12.92 19.86 -3.14
CA ALA A 113 -12.42 19.23 -1.92
C ALA A 113 -12.57 17.71 -1.95
N GLN A 114 -13.77 17.20 -2.25
CA GLN A 114 -14.04 15.76 -2.34
C GLN A 114 -13.23 15.11 -3.46
N ARG A 115 -13.07 15.80 -4.60
CA ARG A 115 -12.21 15.33 -5.68
C ARG A 115 -10.75 15.20 -5.22
N GLN A 116 -10.21 16.18 -4.50
CA GLN A 116 -8.84 16.14 -3.99
C GLN A 116 -8.63 15.03 -2.96
N GLU A 117 -9.63 14.76 -2.11
CA GLU A 117 -9.59 13.61 -1.19
C GLU A 117 -9.61 12.27 -1.92
N TYR A 118 -10.46 12.12 -2.93
CA TYR A 118 -10.48 10.94 -3.77
C TYR A 118 -9.16 10.74 -4.53
N ASP A 119 -8.63 11.79 -5.15
CA ASP A 119 -7.34 11.74 -5.86
C ASP A 119 -6.20 11.32 -4.92
N ARG A 120 -6.18 11.81 -3.67
CA ARG A 120 -5.21 11.36 -2.64
C ARG A 120 -5.37 9.88 -2.30
N ALA A 121 -6.60 9.40 -2.10
CA ALA A 121 -6.86 7.99 -1.82
C ALA A 121 -6.43 7.07 -2.98
N VAL A 122 -6.61 7.51 -4.24
CA VAL A 122 -6.11 6.79 -5.43
C VAL A 122 -4.59 6.68 -5.41
N VAL A 123 -3.89 7.78 -5.12
CA VAL A 123 -2.42 7.79 -5.05
C VAL A 123 -1.92 6.84 -3.96
N ALA A 124 -2.52 6.88 -2.76
CA ALA A 124 -2.17 5.99 -1.66
C ALA A 124 -2.37 4.51 -2.03
N PHE A 125 -3.49 4.15 -2.66
CA PHE A 125 -3.75 2.80 -3.14
C PHE A 125 -2.71 2.33 -4.18
N GLU A 126 -2.42 3.16 -5.18
CA GLU A 126 -1.42 2.82 -6.20
C GLU A 126 -0.01 2.69 -5.61
N LYS A 127 0.36 3.53 -4.63
CA LYS A 127 1.62 3.40 -3.90
C LYS A 127 1.69 2.07 -3.15
N ALA A 128 0.66 1.74 -2.38
CA ALA A 128 0.59 0.47 -1.65
C ALA A 128 0.72 -0.74 -2.59
N ARG A 129 0.02 -0.72 -3.73
CA ARG A 129 0.11 -1.79 -4.73
C ARG A 129 1.52 -1.93 -5.32
N ARG A 130 2.18 -0.82 -5.65
CA ARG A 130 3.56 -0.83 -6.18
C ARG A 130 4.55 -1.38 -5.16
N VAL A 131 4.42 -1.01 -3.89
CA VAL A 131 5.28 -1.54 -2.81
C VAL A 131 5.02 -3.03 -2.57
N GLY A 132 3.77 -3.48 -2.64
CA GLY A 132 3.44 -4.91 -2.60
C GLY A 132 4.13 -5.70 -3.72
N ASN A 133 4.13 -5.16 -4.95
CA ASN A 133 4.85 -5.77 -6.07
C ASN A 133 6.36 -5.80 -5.85
N LEU A 134 6.96 -4.72 -5.34
CA LEU A 134 8.39 -4.68 -5.02
C LEU A 134 8.77 -5.76 -3.99
N LEU A 135 7.93 -5.99 -2.99
CA LEU A 135 8.18 -7.01 -1.98
C LEU A 135 8.05 -8.44 -2.54
N SER A 136 7.11 -8.66 -3.47
CA SER A 136 7.00 -9.93 -4.20
C SER A 136 8.26 -10.21 -5.06
N ASP A 137 8.75 -9.20 -5.77
CA ASP A 137 9.99 -9.30 -6.56
C ASP A 137 11.21 -9.57 -5.67
N TYR A 138 11.30 -8.86 -4.54
CA TYR A 138 12.34 -9.05 -3.54
C TYR A 138 12.35 -10.48 -2.99
N THR A 139 11.17 -11.01 -2.62
CA THR A 139 11.00 -12.38 -2.12
C THR A 139 11.45 -13.41 -3.16
N SER A 140 11.10 -13.21 -4.43
CA SER A 140 11.51 -14.08 -5.54
C SER A 140 13.03 -14.10 -5.73
N ARG A 141 13.69 -12.95 -5.56
CA ARG A 141 15.16 -12.85 -5.61
C ARG A 141 15.81 -13.57 -4.42
N LEU A 142 15.29 -13.41 -3.20
CA LEU A 142 15.79 -14.14 -2.03
C LEU A 142 15.69 -15.66 -2.21
N GLN A 143 14.56 -16.16 -2.73
CA GLN A 143 14.41 -17.59 -3.04
C GLN A 143 15.43 -18.07 -4.09
N SER A 144 15.74 -17.24 -5.08
CA SER A 144 16.74 -17.56 -6.10
C SER A 144 18.15 -17.64 -5.50
N ILE A 145 18.50 -16.72 -4.60
CA ILE A 145 19.77 -16.75 -3.85
C ILE A 145 19.84 -17.99 -2.96
N GLY A 146 18.76 -18.31 -2.22
CA GLY A 146 18.69 -19.50 -1.37
C GLY A 146 18.96 -20.80 -2.13
N LYS A 147 18.40 -20.93 -3.34
CA LYS A 147 18.68 -22.08 -4.23
C LYS A 147 20.14 -22.15 -4.67
N GLN A 148 20.76 -21.01 -5.00
CA GLN A 148 22.18 -20.96 -5.37
C GLN A 148 23.07 -21.42 -4.21
N ILE A 149 22.79 -20.94 -3.00
CA ILE A 149 23.49 -21.36 -1.78
C ILE A 149 23.34 -22.87 -1.56
N GLU A 150 22.12 -23.40 -1.65
CA GLU A 150 21.87 -24.85 -1.50
C GLU A 150 22.69 -25.69 -2.49
N ILE A 151 22.75 -25.27 -3.76
CA ILE A 151 23.56 -25.93 -4.80
C ILE A 151 25.04 -25.89 -4.43
N THR A 152 25.56 -24.72 -4.03
CA THR A 152 26.96 -24.54 -3.64
C THR A 152 27.35 -25.43 -2.47
N TYR A 153 26.54 -25.50 -1.41
CA TYR A 153 26.85 -26.35 -0.25
C TYR A 153 26.71 -27.84 -0.56
N ARG A 154 25.77 -28.26 -1.41
CA ARG A 154 25.65 -29.68 -1.84
C ARG A 154 26.79 -30.14 -2.74
N HIS A 155 27.31 -29.28 -3.61
CA HIS A 155 28.36 -29.64 -4.57
C HIS A 155 29.77 -29.36 -4.05
N GLY A 156 29.94 -28.38 -3.15
CA GLY A 156 31.22 -28.06 -2.51
C GLY A 156 31.60 -28.98 -1.35
N GLY A 157 30.65 -29.74 -0.79
CA GLY A 157 30.91 -30.79 0.21
C GLY A 157 31.28 -32.16 -0.38
N LEU A 158 31.35 -32.28 -1.72
CA LEU A 158 31.67 -33.51 -2.44
C LEU A 158 33.10 -33.52 -3.03
N SER A 159 33.93 -32.53 -2.69
CA SER A 159 35.35 -32.46 -3.07
C SER A 159 36.28 -32.77 -1.92
#